data_AF-A0A1Y5F6K0-F1
#
_entry.id   AF-A0A1Y5F6K0-F1
#
_cell.length_a   1.000
_cell.length_b   1.000
_cell.length_c   1.000
_cell.angle_alpha   90.00
_cell.angle_beta   90.00
_cell.angle_gamma   90.00
#
_symmetry.space_group_name_H-M   'P 1'
#
loop_
_entity.id
_entity.type
_entity.pdbx_description
1 polymer ?
#
loop_
_entity_poly.entity_id
_entity_poly.type
_entity_poly.pdbx_seq_one_letter_code
_entity_poly.pdbx_strand_id
1 'polypeptide(L)'
;MAGLKFVVVSVCLMVAAVAPAALDFSAELILKVKAKYGEQASDRVLSWQALVRSAQSLPEKEKLKRVNDFFNQQVEFVDDSYL
;
A
#
# COMPACT_ATOMS: atom_id res chain seq x y z
N MET A 1 34.38 -11.41 -21.14
CA MET A 1 33.63 -10.16 -20.89
C MET A 1 32.12 -10.28 -21.16
N ALA A 2 31.66 -11.02 -22.19
CA ALA A 2 30.22 -11.17 -22.49
C ALA A 2 29.43 -11.98 -21.44
N GLY A 3 30.00 -13.08 -20.92
CA GLY A 3 29.33 -13.92 -19.91
C GLY A 3 29.09 -13.20 -18.57
N LEU A 4 30.03 -12.36 -18.14
CA LEU A 4 29.87 -11.54 -16.93
C LEU A 4 28.71 -10.53 -17.08
N LYS A 5 28.56 -9.92 -18.26
CA LYS A 5 27.44 -9.01 -18.55
C LYS A 5 26.10 -9.73 -18.50
N PHE A 6 26.01 -10.95 -19.05
CA PHE A 6 24.79 -11.77 -19.00
C PHE A 6 24.42 -12.15 -17.56
N VAL A 7 25.40 -12.54 -16.74
CA VAL A 7 25.17 -12.87 -15.32
C VAL A 7 24.65 -11.65 -14.56
N VAL A 8 25.27 -10.48 -14.75
CA VAL A 8 24.84 -9.23 -14.10
C VAL A 8 23.41 -8.86 -14.49
N VAL A 9 23.08 -8.94 -15.79
CA VAL A 9 21.71 -8.65 -16.28
C VAL A 9 20.67 -9.60 -15.68
N SER A 10 20.97 -10.90 -15.65
CA SER A 10 20.08 -11.92 -15.06
C SER A 10 19.87 -11.71 -13.56
N VAL A 11 20.92 -11.34 -12.82
CA VAL A 11 20.83 -11.02 -11.39
C VAL A 11 19.98 -9.77 -11.17
N CYS A 12 20.16 -8.71 -11.95
CA CYS A 12 19.34 -7.51 -11.85
C CYS A 12 17.85 -7.79 -12.14
N LEU A 13 17.55 -8.65 -13.12
CA LEU A 13 16.18 -9.08 -13.45
C LEU A 13 15.53 -9.86 -12.29
N MET A 14 16.27 -10.77 -11.65
CA MET A 14 15.76 -11.50 -10.48
C MET A 14 15.51 -10.57 -9.29
N VAL A 15 16.41 -9.62 -9.02
CA VAL A 15 16.23 -8.64 -7.94
C VAL A 15 15.01 -7.75 -8.19
N ALA A 16 14.80 -7.30 -9.43
CA ALA A 16 13.64 -6.50 -9.80
C ALA A 16 12.32 -7.29 -9.69
N ALA A 17 12.33 -8.60 -9.99
CA ALA A 17 11.15 -9.46 -9.84
C ALA A 17 10.73 -9.70 -8.38
N VAL A 18 11.65 -9.48 -7.43
CA VAL A 18 11.41 -9.67 -5.98
C VAL A 18 11.20 -8.33 -5.26
N ALA A 19 11.27 -7.20 -5.97
CA ALA A 19 11.05 -5.89 -5.35
C ALA A 19 9.66 -5.84 -4.69
N PRO A 20 9.57 -5.70 -3.36
CA PRO A 20 8.29 -5.66 -2.70
C PRO A 20 7.58 -4.37 -3.10
N ALA A 21 6.46 -4.50 -3.83
CA ALA A 21 5.50 -3.42 -4.05
C ALA A 21 4.67 -3.16 -2.77
N ALA A 22 5.34 -3.13 -1.61
CA ALA A 22 4.70 -2.98 -0.32
C ALA A 22 4.41 -1.50 -0.07
N LEU A 23 3.14 -1.19 0.18
CA LEU A 23 2.77 0.10 0.72
C LEU A 23 3.22 0.13 2.19
N ASP A 24 4.28 0.91 2.45
CA ASP A 24 4.85 1.09 3.78
C ASP A 24 5.07 2.58 4.05
N PHE A 25 4.12 3.19 4.75
CA PHE A 25 4.21 4.56 5.21
C PHE A 25 5.23 4.66 6.34
N SER A 26 6.16 5.61 6.20
CA SER A 26 7.17 5.84 7.22
C SER A 26 6.55 6.37 8.51
N ALA A 27 7.20 6.11 9.65
CA ALA A 27 6.77 6.63 10.93
C ALA A 27 6.68 8.17 10.91
N GLU A 28 7.58 8.85 10.22
CA GLU A 28 7.56 10.30 10.05
C GLU A 28 6.33 10.77 9.27
N LEU A 29 5.89 10.04 8.25
CA LEU A 29 4.65 10.36 7.54
C LEU A 29 3.43 10.21 8.45
N ILE A 30 3.35 9.12 9.20
CA ILE A 30 2.25 8.88 10.14
C ILE A 30 2.20 9.99 11.20
N LEU A 31 3.36 10.39 11.75
CA LEU A 31 3.45 11.50 12.70
C LEU A 31 3.02 12.83 12.08
N LYS A 32 3.38 13.11 10.82
CA LYS A 32 2.93 14.32 10.10
C LYS A 32 1.42 14.32 9.90
N VAL A 33 0.82 13.18 9.53
CA VAL A 33 -0.63 13.04 9.38
C VAL A 33 -1.33 13.28 10.73
N LYS A 34 -0.85 12.64 11.79
CA LYS A 34 -1.35 12.84 13.15
C LYS A 34 -1.27 14.31 13.59
N ALA A 35 -0.14 14.96 13.37
CA ALA A 35 0.05 16.36 13.73
C ALA A 35 -0.87 17.31 12.95
N LYS A 36 -1.15 17.02 11.67
CA LYS A 36 -1.95 17.89 10.80
C LYS A 36 -3.46 17.63 10.89
N TYR A 37 -3.87 16.37 11.04
CA TYR A 37 -5.26 15.94 10.88
C TYR A 37 -5.80 15.15 12.09
N GLY A 38 -5.00 14.95 13.14
CA GLY A 38 -5.39 14.30 14.39
C GLY A 38 -5.19 12.77 14.41
N GLU A 39 -5.40 12.17 15.59
CA GLU A 39 -5.16 10.75 15.86
C GLU A 39 -5.93 9.83 14.91
N GLN A 40 -7.23 10.09 14.76
CA GLN A 40 -8.11 9.26 13.94
C GLN A 40 -7.67 9.25 12.46
N ALA A 41 -7.08 10.34 11.98
CA ALA A 41 -6.55 10.38 10.62
C ALA A 41 -5.32 9.47 10.46
N SER A 42 -4.40 9.48 11.43
CA SER A 42 -3.27 8.54 11.43
C SER A 42 -3.73 7.09 11.55
N ASP A 43 -4.74 6.80 12.37
CA ASP A 43 -5.29 5.45 12.55
C ASP A 43 -5.88 4.89 11.26
N ARG A 44 -6.59 5.73 10.48
CA ARG A 44 -7.10 5.36 9.15
C ARG A 44 -5.97 5.04 8.17
N VAL A 45 -4.89 5.83 8.17
CA VAL A 45 -3.73 5.58 7.30
C VAL A 45 -3.02 4.27 7.67
N LEU A 46 -2.84 4.00 8.97
CA LEU A 46 -2.30 2.73 9.47
C LEU A 46 -3.19 1.54 9.09
N SER A 47 -4.51 1.70 9.20
CA SER A 47 -5.48 0.66 8.81
C SER A 47 -5.43 0.37 7.30
N TRP A 48 -5.25 1.39 6.47
CA TRP A 48 -5.08 1.23 5.04
C TRP A 48 -3.77 0.49 4.70
N GLN A 49 -2.67 0.83 5.36
CA GLN A 49 -1.42 0.07 5.22
C GLN A 49 -1.58 -1.40 5.61
N ALA A 50 -2.29 -1.67 6.70
CA ALA A 50 -2.59 -3.04 7.13
C ALA A 50 -3.44 -3.80 6.09
N LEU A 51 -4.43 -3.15 5.49
CA LEU A 51 -5.22 -3.71 4.38
C LEU A 51 -4.32 -4.18 3.24
N VAL A 52 -3.45 -3.30 2.74
CA VAL A 52 -2.57 -3.61 1.60
C VAL A 52 -1.66 -4.77 1.94
N ARG A 53 -1.01 -4.75 3.11
CA ARG A 53 -0.15 -5.85 3.57
C ARG A 53 -0.90 -7.18 3.64
N SER A 54 -2.13 -7.18 4.16
CA SER A 54 -2.94 -8.40 4.29
C SER A 54 -3.42 -8.98 2.95
N ALA A 55 -3.46 -8.16 1.90
CA ALA A 55 -4.05 -8.53 0.61
C ALA A 55 -3.01 -8.91 -0.46
N GLN A 56 -1.71 -8.70 -0.22
CA GLN A 56 -0.66 -8.86 -1.25
C GLN A 56 -0.64 -10.25 -1.91
N SER A 57 -0.83 -11.32 -1.13
CA SER A 57 -0.79 -12.71 -1.58
C SER A 57 -2.13 -13.24 -2.09
N LEU A 58 -3.19 -12.43 -2.09
CA LEU A 58 -4.52 -12.86 -2.51
C LEU A 58 -4.63 -12.92 -4.06
N PRO A 59 -5.52 -13.77 -4.60
CA PRO A 59 -5.92 -13.67 -6.00
C PRO A 59 -6.50 -12.28 -6.31
N GLU A 60 -6.32 -11.80 -7.55
CA GLU A 60 -6.75 -10.44 -7.96
C GLU A 60 -8.22 -10.15 -7.63
N LYS A 61 -9.13 -11.10 -7.87
CA LYS A 61 -10.55 -10.94 -7.52
C LYS A 61 -10.78 -10.68 -6.03
N GLU A 62 -10.04 -11.39 -5.17
CA GLU A 62 -10.15 -11.23 -3.71
C GLU A 62 -9.51 -9.91 -3.24
N LYS A 63 -8.44 -9.44 -3.91
CA LYS A 63 -7.91 -8.10 -3.67
C LYS A 63 -8.96 -7.03 -3.94
N LEU A 64 -9.60 -7.09 -5.11
CA LEU A 64 -10.66 -6.16 -5.50
C LEU A 64 -11.81 -6.16 -4.48
N LYS A 65 -12.27 -7.35 -4.10
CA LYS A 65 -13.33 -7.48 -3.09
C LYS A 65 -12.92 -6.87 -1.76
N ARG A 66 -11.73 -7.19 -1.25
CA ARG A 66 -11.28 -6.75 0.07
C ARG A 66 -11.04 -5.24 0.13
N VAL A 67 -10.53 -4.64 -0.95
CA VAL A 67 -10.39 -3.18 -1.07
C VAL A 67 -11.76 -2.51 -1.08
N ASN A 68 -12.68 -3.02 -1.90
CA ASN A 68 -14.05 -2.49 -1.98
C ASN A 68 -14.78 -2.55 -0.63
N ASP A 69 -14.71 -3.71 0.04
CA ASP A 69 -15.35 -3.91 1.34
C ASP A 69 -14.75 -2.99 2.41
N PHE A 70 -13.43 -2.79 2.41
CA PHE A 70 -12.76 -1.89 3.36
C PHE A 70 -13.29 -0.46 3.26
N PHE A 71 -13.29 0.12 2.06
CA PHE A 71 -13.74 1.52 1.90
C PHE A 71 -15.23 1.68 2.19
N ASN A 72 -16.06 0.74 1.71
CA ASN A 72 -17.50 0.77 1.97
C ASN A 72 -17.88 0.62 3.46
N GLN A 73 -16.99 0.07 4.29
CA GLN A 73 -17.24 -0.10 5.74
C GLN A 73 -16.56 0.98 6.60
N GLN A 74 -15.46 1.56 6.14
CA GLN A 74 -14.61 2.46 6.94
C GLN A 74 -14.76 3.94 6.57
N VAL A 75 -15.38 4.24 5.43
CA VAL A 75 -15.56 5.61 4.95
C VAL A 75 -17.04 5.89 4.77
N GLU A 76 -17.51 6.93 5.46
CA GLU A 76 -18.85 7.44 5.26
C GLU A 76 -18.94 8.16 3.91
N PHE A 77 -20.00 7.86 3.14
CA PHE A 77 -20.29 8.61 1.93
C PHE A 77 -20.87 9.97 2.31
N VAL A 78 -20.23 11.03 1.85
CA VAL A 78 -20.68 12.42 2.01
C VAL A 78 -20.68 13.06 0.63
N ASP A 79 -21.75 13.77 0.30
CA ASP A 79 -21.85 14.54 -0.93
C ASP A 79 -21.35 15.98 -0.70
N ASP A 80 -20.51 16.47 -1.61
CA ASP A 80 -19.90 17.80 -1.51
C ASP A 80 -20.94 18.93 -1.48
N SER A 81 -22.17 18.68 -1.95
CA SER A 81 -23.27 19.65 -1.86
C SER A 81 -23.72 19.98 -0.43
N TYR A 82 -23.28 19.20 0.57
CA TYR A 82 -23.56 19.44 2.00
C TYR A 82 -22.41 20.16 2.76
N LEU A 83 -21.33 20.54 2.08
CA LEU A 83 -20.17 21.26 2.65
C LEU A 83 -20.15 22.74 2.25
#